data_AF-A0A7C3AY73-F1
#
_entry.id   AF-A0A7C3AY73-F1
#
_cell.length_a   1.000
_cell.length_b   1.000
_cell.length_c   1.000
_cell.angle_alpha   90.00
_cell.angle_beta   90.00
_cell.angle_gamma   90.00
#
_symmetry.space_group_name_H-M   'P 1'
#
loop_
_entity.id
_entity.type
_entity.pdbx_description
1 polymer ?
#
loop_
_entity_poly.entity_id
_entity_poly.type
_entity_poly.pdbx_seq_one_letter_code
_entity_poly.pdbx_strand_id
1 'polypeptide(L)'
;MWERWNNHEWIVSMGSKWSMWGGLCWTLGIIFALIGIIGDAANTNPGLAPTSWLLLAVAAFAASIAWYIGWAIAVYIDAKKNKK
;
A
#
# COMPACT_ATOMS: atom_id res chain seq x y z
N MET A 1 -11.53 5.90 -20.53
CA MET A 1 -10.57 5.29 -19.56
C MET A 1 -9.21 5.02 -20.19
N TRP A 2 -9.16 4.47 -21.40
CA TRP A 2 -7.91 4.19 -22.14
C TRP A 2 -7.02 5.42 -22.40
N GLU A 3 -7.59 6.58 -22.67
CA GLU A 3 -6.83 7.83 -22.89
C GLU A 3 -6.01 8.29 -21.67
N ARG A 4 -6.47 8.02 -20.44
CA ARG A 4 -5.70 8.37 -19.22
C ARG A 4 -4.45 7.53 -19.07
N TRP A 5 -4.50 6.27 -19.51
CA TRP A 5 -3.36 5.36 -19.50
C TRP A 5 -2.34 5.68 -20.59
N ASN A 6 -2.75 6.40 -21.64
CA ASN A 6 -1.85 6.87 -22.69
C ASN A 6 -1.18 8.22 -22.35
N ASN A 7 -1.67 8.91 -21.31
CA ASN A 7 -1.11 10.18 -20.86
C ASN A 7 -0.01 9.93 -19.81
N HIS A 8 1.23 9.73 -20.29
CA HIS A 8 2.38 9.47 -19.42
C HIS A 8 2.58 10.55 -18.33
N GLU A 9 2.28 11.81 -18.62
CA GLU A 9 2.44 12.91 -17.65
C GLU A 9 1.46 12.79 -16.49
N TRP A 10 0.24 12.33 -16.77
CA TRP A 10 -0.75 12.04 -15.74
C TRP A 10 -0.29 10.89 -14.84
N ILE A 11 0.22 9.79 -15.42
CA ILE A 11 0.69 8.62 -14.66
C ILE A 11 1.89 9.00 -13.77
N VAL A 12 2.86 9.75 -14.29
CA VAL A 12 4.02 10.22 -13.52
C VAL A 12 3.59 11.17 -12.40
N SER A 13 2.64 12.08 -12.65
CA SER A 13 2.09 12.98 -11.62
C SER A 13 1.37 12.21 -10.49
N MET A 14 0.77 11.07 -10.83
CA MET A 14 0.11 10.18 -9.88
C MET A 14 1.11 9.34 -9.09
N GLY A 15 2.28 9.01 -9.65
CA GLY A 15 3.28 8.14 -9.04
C GLY A 15 3.59 8.49 -7.58
N SER A 16 3.89 9.75 -7.28
CA SER A 16 4.19 10.19 -5.91
C SER A 16 3.03 9.94 -4.94
N LYS A 17 1.78 10.11 -5.39
CA LYS A 17 0.59 9.81 -4.57
C LYS A 17 0.48 8.32 -4.29
N TRP A 18 0.74 7.47 -5.29
CA TRP A 18 0.65 6.02 -5.15
C TRP A 18 1.73 5.48 -4.20
N SER A 19 2.94 6.04 -4.23
CA SER A 19 3.99 5.73 -3.24
C SER A 19 3.57 6.08 -1.82
N MET A 20 2.99 7.28 -1.64
CA MET A 20 2.53 7.75 -0.33
C MET A 20 1.40 6.87 0.24
N TRP A 21 0.40 6.54 -0.58
CA TRP A 21 -0.68 5.61 -0.17
C TRP A 21 -0.17 4.20 0.10
N GLY A 22 0.78 3.70 -0.70
CA GLY A 22 1.45 2.42 -0.46
C GLY A 22 2.17 2.40 0.89
N GLY A 23 2.96 3.42 1.20
CA GLY A 23 3.64 3.55 2.48
C GLY A 23 2.70 3.67 3.67
N LEU A 24 1.59 4.39 3.50
CA LEU A 24 0.56 4.51 4.54
C LEU A 24 -0.10 3.15 4.83
N CYS A 25 -0.52 2.42 3.79
CA CYS A 25 -1.11 1.08 3.94
C CYS A 25 -0.13 0.10 4.56
N TRP A 26 1.15 0.16 4.21
CA TRP A 26 2.19 -0.68 4.78
C TRP A 26 2.39 -0.41 6.28
N THR A 27 2.46 0.87 6.65
CA THR A 27 2.60 1.30 8.07
C THR A 27 1.37 0.91 8.89
N LEU A 28 0.16 1.09 8.35
CA LEU A 28 -1.08 0.63 8.98
C LEU A 28 -1.11 -0.89 9.15
N GLY A 29 -0.62 -1.65 8.16
CA GLY A 29 -0.46 -3.10 8.25
C GLY A 29 0.43 -3.53 9.42
N ILE A 30 1.55 -2.84 9.64
CA ILE A 30 2.43 -3.09 10.79
C ILE A 30 1.71 -2.79 12.11
N ILE A 31 0.99 -1.68 12.20
CA ILE A 31 0.25 -1.32 13.42
C ILE A 31 -0.80 -2.39 13.75
N PHE A 32 -1.57 -2.84 12.74
CA PHE A 32 -2.54 -3.91 12.93
C PHE A 32 -1.90 -5.25 13.33
N ALA A 33 -0.74 -5.58 12.75
CA ALA A 33 0.01 -6.78 13.13
C ALA A 33 0.47 -6.71 14.59
N LEU A 34 1.02 -5.57 15.02
CA LEU A 34 1.46 -5.35 16.40
C LEU A 34 0.29 -5.43 17.39
N ILE A 35 -0.85 -4.80 17.08
CA ILE A 35 -2.04 -4.88 17.94
C ILE A 35 -2.55 -6.32 18.04
N GLY A 36 -2.56 -7.06 16.93
CA GLY A 36 -2.94 -8.48 16.92
C GLY A 36 -2.01 -9.33 17.79
N ILE A 37 -0.69 -9.18 17.64
CA ILE A 37 0.32 -9.92 18.42
C ILE A 37 0.22 -9.59 19.91
N ILE A 38 0.09 -8.30 20.25
CA ILE A 38 -0.03 -7.86 21.65
C ILE A 38 -1.34 -8.34 22.26
N GLY A 39 -2.46 -8.28 21.53
CA GLY A 39 -3.76 -8.78 21.99
C GLY A 39 -3.73 -10.28 22.28
N ASP A 40 -3.12 -11.06 21.39
CA ASP A 40 -2.92 -12.49 21.57
C ASP A 40 -2.04 -12.80 22.78
N ALA A 41 -0.89 -12.13 22.90
CA ALA A 41 0.05 -12.34 24.01
C ALA A 41 -0.51 -11.90 25.38
N ALA A 42 -1.30 -10.83 25.40
CA ALA A 42 -1.89 -10.30 26.62
C ALA A 42 -3.23 -10.99 27.00
N ASN A 43 -3.74 -11.94 26.20
CA ASN A 43 -5.09 -12.49 26.32
C ASN A 43 -6.17 -11.40 26.46
N THR A 44 -5.94 -10.24 25.84
CA THR A 44 -6.85 -9.11 25.87
C THR A 44 -7.38 -8.88 24.47
N ASN A 45 -8.68 -8.57 24.37
CA ASN A 45 -9.29 -8.21 23.10
C ASN A 45 -9.38 -6.67 23.03
N PRO A 46 -8.40 -5.97 22.42
CA PRO A 46 -8.49 -4.54 22.18
C PRO A 46 -9.57 -4.27 21.12
N GLY A 47 -10.84 -4.34 21.53
CA GLY A 47 -12.04 -4.12 20.71
C GLY A 47 -12.40 -5.23 19.73
N LEU A 48 -11.41 -5.85 19.08
CA LEU A 48 -11.56 -6.96 18.12
C LEU A 48 -10.74 -8.18 18.56
N ALA A 49 -11.15 -9.36 18.11
CA ALA A 49 -10.38 -10.59 18.29
C ALA A 49 -8.97 -10.44 17.66
N PRO A 50 -7.91 -10.96 18.30
CA PRO A 50 -6.52 -10.87 17.80
C PRO A 50 -6.36 -11.36 16.36
N THR A 51 -7.07 -12.44 16.00
CA THR A 51 -7.09 -12.98 14.63
C THR A 51 -7.62 -11.99 13.61
N SER A 52 -8.62 -11.16 13.98
CA SER A 52 -9.18 -10.15 13.08
C SER A 52 -8.22 -8.99 12.84
N TRP A 53 -7.41 -8.62 13.85
CA TRP A 53 -6.32 -7.65 13.68
C TRP A 53 -5.23 -8.16 12.75
N LEU A 54 -4.87 -9.44 12.87
CA LEU A 54 -3.93 -10.08 11.95
C LEU A 54 -4.47 -10.13 10.52
N LEU A 55 -5.75 -10.43 10.33
CA LEU A 55 -6.40 -10.39 9.01
C LEU A 55 -6.39 -8.99 8.40
N LEU A 56 -6.67 -7.95 9.19
CA LEU A 56 -6.57 -6.55 8.76
C LEU A 56 -5.14 -6.17 8.38
N ALA A 57 -4.14 -6.67 9.11
CA ALA A 57 -2.74 -6.47 8.75
C ALA A 57 -2.42 -7.07 7.38
N VAL A 58 -2.79 -8.34 7.15
CA VAL A 58 -2.58 -9.02 5.88
C VAL A 58 -3.29 -8.29 4.73
N ALA A 59 -4.54 -7.87 4.94
CA ALA A 59 -5.29 -7.11 3.94
C ALA A 59 -4.64 -5.74 3.63
N ALA A 60 -4.13 -5.04 4.65
CA ALA A 60 -3.44 -3.77 4.48
C ALA A 60 -2.11 -3.92 3.72
N PHE A 61 -1.35 -4.99 4.00
CA PHE A 61 -0.15 -5.34 3.24
C PHE A 61 -0.48 -5.70 1.79
N ALA A 62 -1.52 -6.50 1.55
CA ALA A 62 -1.95 -6.83 0.19
C ALA A 62 -2.37 -5.58 -0.60
N ALA A 63 -3.10 -4.66 0.04
CA ALA A 63 -3.46 -3.38 -0.56
C ALA A 63 -2.23 -2.50 -0.86
N SER A 64 -1.21 -2.50 0.02
CA SER A 64 0.01 -1.72 -0.19
C SER A 64 0.76 -2.17 -1.46
N ILE A 65 0.76 -3.47 -1.77
CA ILE A 65 1.40 -4.01 -2.97
C ILE A 65 0.79 -3.40 -4.23
N ALA A 66 -0.54 -3.30 -4.33
CA ALA A 66 -1.20 -2.71 -5.49
C ALA A 66 -0.80 -1.24 -5.70
N TRP A 67 -0.66 -0.47 -4.62
CA TRP A 67 -0.21 0.91 -4.67
C TRP A 67 1.26 1.04 -5.11
N TYR A 68 2.14 0.18 -4.59
CA TYR A 68 3.55 0.15 -4.99
C TYR A 68 3.74 -0.27 -6.46
N ILE A 69 2.91 -1.19 -6.98
CA ILE A 69 2.95 -1.56 -8.40
C ILE A 69 2.69 -0.35 -9.28
N GLY A 70 1.66 0.45 -9.00
CA GLY A 70 1.41 1.63 -9.82
C GLY A 70 2.45 2.74 -9.65
N TRP A 71 3.07 2.86 -8.48
CA TRP A 71 4.27 3.71 -8.34
C TRP A 71 5.42 3.20 -9.22
N ALA A 72 5.71 1.90 -9.21
CA ALA A 72 6.76 1.30 -10.01
C ALA A 72 6.52 1.49 -11.53
N ILE A 73 5.26 1.38 -11.98
CA ILE A 73 4.86 1.68 -13.35
C ILE A 73 5.12 3.15 -13.69
N ALA A 74 4.78 4.08 -12.79
CA ALA A 74 5.04 5.51 -12.99
C ALA A 74 6.53 5.82 -13.11
N VAL A 75 7.37 5.23 -12.24
CA VAL A 75 8.83 5.37 -12.29
C VAL A 75 9.41 4.76 -13.58
N TYR A 76 8.92 3.60 -14.00
CA TYR A 76 9.37 2.95 -15.23
C TYR A 76 9.06 3.79 -16.48
N ILE A 77 7.86 4.37 -16.54
CA ILE A 77 7.45 5.25 -17.65
C ILE A 77 8.32 6.53 -17.67
N ASP A 78 8.55 7.15 -16.51
CA ASP A 78 9.41 8.32 -16.40
C ASP A 78 10.85 8.03 -16.83
N ALA A 79 11.44 6.93 -16.33
CA ALA A 79 12.77 6.48 -16.71
C ALA A 79 12.89 6.18 -18.22
N LYS A 80 11.83 5.64 -18.85
CA LYS A 80 11.79 5.41 -20.30
C LYS A 80 11.68 6.71 -21.10
N LYS A 81 10.98 7.73 -20.59
CA LYS A 81 10.91 9.07 -21.20
C LYS A 81 12.27 9.77 -21.15
N ASN A 82 13.00 9.64 -20.04
CA ASN A 82 14.33 10.26 -19.85
C ASN A 82 15.50 9.53 -20.56
N LYS A 83 15.27 8.34 -21.11
CA LYS A 83 16.26 7.59 -21.92
C LYS A 83 16.15 7.85 -23.44
N LYS A 84 15.21 8.69 -23.87
CA LYS A 84 14.96 9.04 -25.28
C LYS A 84 15.56 10.40 -25.60
#